data_AF-A0A6N7AT99-F1
#
_entry.id   AF-A0A6N7AT99-F1
#
_cell.length_a   1.000
_cell.length_b   1.000
_cell.length_c   1.000
_cell.angle_alpha   90.00
_cell.angle_beta   90.00
_cell.angle_gamma   90.00
#
_symmetry.space_group_name_H-M   'P 1'
#
loop_
_entity.id
_entity.type
_entity.pdbx_description
1 polymer ?
#
loop_
_entity_poly.entity_id
_entity_poly.type
_entity_poly.pdbx_seq_one_letter_code
_entity_poly.pdbx_strand_id
1 'polypeptide(L)'
;MGGTIFMKRLLIASLILLLAFGITLYIKDQTIAADAPHTTTQSVFCNSCHSVHRAWGTGLTKSATNANLCLSCHAISGIASTKRLDATMLATPGISGTSHRWDTAMPTAPTTPTSQYGLKAASELPTGALKSRLGAYNNVITCSVCHNQHGQASTPWDPYAPASGNGRHFQRTSNELNQMCEECHAYRKAATSGTDVRTYDETKKSHPVVKNLTSDVNANQFVGAAPLESALWNYSPQTTAPRYHEGGGGDTNKTNNIVLDSSSKVRCLSCHGIHYTDSSSGTVDGP
;
A
#
# COMPACT_ATOMS: atom_id res chain seq x y z
N MET A 1 48.04 9.56 56.64
CA MET A 1 47.68 8.47 55.69
C MET A 1 46.21 8.46 55.23
N GLY A 2 45.32 9.34 55.73
CA GLY A 2 43.90 9.33 55.32
C GLY A 2 43.55 10.07 54.01
N GLY A 3 44.35 11.07 53.59
CA GLY A 3 44.03 11.90 52.42
C GLY A 3 44.10 11.19 51.07
N THR A 4 45.00 10.21 50.92
CA THR A 4 45.17 9.44 49.68
C THR A 4 44.02 8.46 49.43
N ILE A 5 43.38 7.96 50.49
CA ILE A 5 42.20 7.07 50.39
C ILE A 5 40.96 7.88 50.01
N PHE A 6 40.80 9.08 50.56
CA PHE A 6 39.67 9.96 50.26
C PHE A 6 39.68 10.43 48.80
N MET A 7 40.84 10.80 48.27
CA MET A 7 40.97 11.28 46.89
C MET A 7 40.74 10.18 45.84
N LYS A 8 41.16 8.94 46.12
CA LYS A 8 40.86 7.77 45.26
C LYS A 8 39.36 7.48 45.20
N ARG A 9 38.65 7.59 46.34
CA ARG A 9 37.19 7.39 46.39
C ARG A 9 36.43 8.47 45.61
N LEU A 10 36.89 9.73 45.67
CA LEU A 10 36.28 10.83 44.92
C LEU A 10 36.45 10.68 43.40
N LEU A 11 37.63 10.25 42.95
CA LEU A 11 37.93 10.00 41.53
C LEU A 11 37.11 8.82 40.97
N ILE A 12 37.01 7.72 41.73
CA ILE A 12 36.20 6.56 41.32
C ILE A 12 34.72 6.94 41.25
N ALA A 13 34.19 7.67 42.23
CA ALA A 13 32.80 8.12 42.22
C ALA A 13 32.50 9.05 41.02
N SER A 14 33.40 9.96 40.70
CA SER A 14 33.25 10.87 39.55
C SER A 14 33.30 10.13 38.21
N LEU A 15 34.17 9.12 38.08
CA LEU A 15 34.25 8.29 36.88
C LEU A 15 32.99 7.44 36.70
N ILE A 16 32.46 6.86 37.79
CA ILE A 16 31.18 6.11 37.77
C ILE A 16 30.03 7.03 37.37
N LEU A 17 29.99 8.27 37.87
CA LEU A 17 28.95 9.24 37.52
C LEU A 17 29.01 9.63 36.04
N LEU A 18 30.22 9.85 35.50
CA LEU A 18 30.44 10.15 34.08
C LEU A 18 30.08 8.97 33.17
N LEU A 19 30.42 7.74 33.57
CA LEU A 19 30.04 6.52 32.87
C LEU A 19 28.52 6.31 32.90
N ALA A 20 27.88 6.46 34.06
CA ALA A 20 26.44 6.37 34.20
C ALA A 20 25.74 7.42 33.33
N PHE A 21 26.21 8.68 33.37
CA PHE A 21 25.67 9.76 32.57
C PHE A 21 25.84 9.50 31.05
N GLY A 22 27.04 9.07 30.62
CA GLY A 22 27.32 8.69 29.24
C GLY A 22 26.46 7.52 28.76
N ILE A 23 26.21 6.52 29.60
CA ILE A 23 25.31 5.39 29.30
C ILE A 23 23.86 5.89 29.18
N THR A 24 23.38 6.76 30.07
CA THR A 24 22.02 7.33 29.94
C THR A 24 21.85 8.18 28.68
N LEU A 25 22.87 8.90 28.24
CA LEU A 25 22.83 9.67 26.99
C LEU A 25 22.86 8.75 25.76
N TYR A 26 23.63 7.65 25.81
CA TYR A 26 23.68 6.66 24.74
C TYR A 26 22.35 5.90 24.54
N ILE A 27 21.58 5.67 25.62
CA ILE A 27 20.32 4.92 25.54
C ILE A 27 19.14 5.78 25.05
N LYS A 28 19.17 7.11 25.22
CA LYS A 28 18.02 7.99 24.91
C LYS A 28 17.72 8.20 23.43
N ASP A 29 18.65 7.91 22.53
CA ASP A 29 18.47 8.15 21.08
C ASP A 29 17.87 6.96 20.30
N GLN A 30 17.42 5.91 20.99
CA GLN A 30 16.71 4.80 20.35
C GLN A 30 15.21 5.08 20.33
N THR A 31 14.78 6.13 19.62
CA THR A 31 13.36 6.26 19.26
C THR A 31 13.05 5.18 18.23
N ILE A 32 12.34 4.15 18.68
CA ILE A 32 11.94 3.00 17.86
C ILE A 32 10.75 3.42 17.00
N ALA A 33 10.84 3.27 15.68
CA ALA A 33 9.64 3.27 14.84
C ALA A 33 9.04 1.86 14.93
N ALA A 34 8.20 1.66 15.95
CA ALA A 34 7.37 0.46 16.12
C ALA A 34 6.03 0.66 15.41
N ASP A 35 6.10 1.05 14.14
CA ASP A 35 4.96 1.37 13.31
C ASP A 35 4.76 0.23 12.28
N ALA A 36 3.54 -0.28 12.14
CA ALA A 36 3.33 -1.53 11.40
C ALA A 36 3.38 -1.39 9.86
N PRO A 37 4.07 -2.29 9.12
CA PRO A 37 4.33 -3.66 9.52
C PRO A 37 5.59 -3.89 10.37
N HIS A 38 6.34 -2.85 10.73
CA HIS A 38 7.41 -2.96 11.71
C HIS A 38 6.80 -3.13 13.11
N THR A 39 6.95 -4.33 13.65
CA THR A 39 6.51 -4.63 15.01
C THR A 39 7.60 -4.25 16.01
N THR A 40 7.32 -4.35 17.31
CA THR A 40 8.38 -4.28 18.34
C THR A 40 9.44 -5.39 18.18
N THR A 41 9.12 -6.46 17.45
CA THR A 41 10.03 -7.56 17.11
C THR A 41 10.71 -7.42 15.73
N GLN A 42 10.22 -6.53 14.86
CA GLN A 42 10.75 -6.22 13.53
C GLN A 42 10.84 -4.70 13.33
N SER A 43 11.27 -3.99 14.37
CA SER A 43 11.26 -2.52 14.38
C SER A 43 12.35 -1.95 13.49
N VAL A 44 12.06 -0.84 12.84
CA VAL A 44 13.05 -0.09 12.06
C VAL A 44 13.43 1.15 12.85
N PHE A 45 14.74 1.41 12.98
CA PHE A 45 15.21 2.63 13.65
C PHE A 45 15.14 3.82 12.70
N CYS A 46 14.96 5.04 13.22
CA CYS A 46 14.96 6.25 12.38
C CYS A 46 16.23 6.34 11.52
N ASN A 47 17.37 5.93 12.08
CA ASN A 47 18.65 5.90 11.37
C ASN A 47 18.77 4.75 10.34
N SER A 48 17.83 3.82 10.24
CA SER A 48 17.79 2.85 9.14
C SER A 48 17.40 3.52 7.83
N CYS A 49 16.55 4.54 7.90
CA CYS A 49 16.16 5.35 6.74
C CYS A 49 16.96 6.64 6.65
N HIS A 50 17.28 7.24 7.80
CA HIS A 50 17.86 8.57 7.88
C HIS A 50 19.36 8.59 8.20
N SER A 51 20.05 9.58 7.64
CA SER A 51 21.41 9.94 8.00
C SER A 51 21.36 10.93 9.17
N VAL A 52 21.61 10.45 10.38
CA VAL A 52 21.46 11.26 11.62
C VAL A 52 22.57 12.28 11.84
N HIS A 53 23.75 12.09 11.24
CA HIS A 53 24.85 13.07 11.22
C HIS A 53 25.43 13.18 9.80
N ARG A 54 25.90 14.38 9.43
CA ARG A 54 26.50 14.67 8.11
C ARG A 54 25.56 14.47 6.91
N ALA A 55 24.25 14.56 7.11
CA ALA A 55 23.32 14.74 6.00
C ALA A 55 23.59 16.11 5.36
N TRP A 56 23.96 16.15 4.08
CA TRP A 56 24.14 17.40 3.33
C TRP A 56 22.85 17.73 2.59
N GLY A 57 22.32 18.94 2.80
CA GLY A 57 21.11 19.44 2.13
C GLY A 57 19.82 18.69 2.50
N THR A 58 18.93 18.49 1.53
CA THR A 58 17.66 17.74 1.68
C THR A 58 17.85 16.23 1.81
N GLY A 59 19.08 15.73 1.73
CA GLY A 59 19.46 14.31 1.80
C GLY A 59 19.49 13.76 3.22
N LEU A 60 18.35 13.85 3.92
CA LEU A 60 18.19 13.19 5.22
C LEU A 60 18.08 11.68 5.08
N THR A 61 17.89 11.12 3.88
CA THR A 61 17.75 9.68 3.65
C THR A 61 19.05 9.03 3.23
N LYS A 62 19.26 7.76 3.61
CA LYS A 62 20.43 6.95 3.25
C LYS A 62 20.50 6.52 1.78
N SER A 63 19.46 6.82 1.00
CA SER A 63 19.36 6.46 -0.39
C SER A 63 19.06 7.68 -1.26
N ALA A 64 19.56 7.65 -2.49
CA ALA A 64 19.39 8.72 -3.47
C ALA A 64 17.94 8.87 -3.96
N THR A 65 17.13 7.79 -3.89
CA THR A 65 15.72 7.82 -4.30
C THR A 65 14.83 7.18 -3.26
N ASN A 66 13.55 7.57 -3.25
CA ASN A 66 12.57 6.99 -2.33
C ASN A 66 12.35 5.49 -2.60
N ALA A 67 12.24 5.09 -3.87
CA ALA A 67 12.12 3.69 -4.24
C ALA A 67 13.32 2.88 -3.73
N ASN A 68 14.56 3.33 -3.97
CA ASN A 68 15.75 2.60 -3.52
C ASN A 68 15.82 2.48 -2.00
N LEU A 69 15.29 3.47 -1.25
CA LEU A 69 15.20 3.38 0.21
C LEU A 69 14.23 2.28 0.66
N CYS A 70 13.06 2.17 0.03
CA CYS A 70 12.10 1.12 0.35
C CYS A 70 12.64 -0.26 -0.07
N LEU A 71 13.25 -0.33 -1.25
CA LEU A 71 13.81 -1.55 -1.80
C LEU A 71 15.03 -2.06 -1.04
N SER A 72 15.72 -1.24 -0.21
CA SER A 72 16.81 -1.77 0.64
C SER A 72 16.32 -2.79 1.67
N CYS A 73 15.04 -2.70 2.06
CA CYS A 73 14.41 -3.67 2.96
C CYS A 73 13.56 -4.68 2.20
N HIS A 74 12.88 -4.24 1.13
CA HIS A 74 12.03 -5.09 0.28
C HIS A 74 12.80 -5.82 -0.83
N ALA A 75 14.14 -5.89 -0.78
CA ALA A 75 14.93 -6.73 -1.66
C ALA A 75 14.92 -8.21 -1.21
N ILE A 76 15.39 -9.10 -2.08
CA ILE A 76 15.55 -10.54 -1.80
C ILE A 76 16.37 -10.79 -0.52
N SER A 77 17.43 -10.02 -0.31
CA SER A 77 18.31 -10.11 0.87
C SER A 77 17.95 -9.13 1.99
N GLY A 78 16.87 -8.34 1.81
CA GLY A 78 16.43 -7.36 2.80
C GLY A 78 15.63 -7.98 3.94
N ILE A 79 15.44 -7.22 5.01
CA ILE A 79 14.68 -7.66 6.20
C ILE A 79 13.20 -7.94 5.92
N ALA A 80 12.66 -7.42 4.80
CA ALA A 80 11.28 -7.62 4.35
C ALA A 80 11.23 -8.50 3.09
N SER A 81 12.15 -9.45 2.93
CA SER A 81 12.26 -10.34 1.76
C SER A 81 11.03 -11.23 1.51
N THR A 82 10.19 -11.47 2.52
CA THR A 82 8.91 -12.18 2.38
C THR A 82 7.85 -11.33 1.67
N LYS A 83 8.07 -10.02 1.58
CA LYS A 83 7.29 -9.03 0.81
C LYS A 83 8.23 -8.31 -0.16
N ARG A 84 9.01 -9.07 -0.93
CA ARG A 84 10.03 -8.54 -1.85
C ARG A 84 9.45 -7.79 -3.04
N LEU A 85 9.97 -6.62 -3.37
CA LEU A 85 9.68 -5.93 -4.61
C LEU A 85 10.98 -5.87 -5.42
N ASP A 86 10.88 -6.15 -6.72
CA ASP A 86 12.01 -6.00 -7.64
C ASP A 86 11.53 -5.44 -8.99
N ALA A 87 12.49 -5.04 -9.83
CA ALA A 87 12.18 -4.34 -11.08
C ALA A 87 11.34 -5.18 -12.07
N THR A 88 11.37 -6.51 -11.98
CA THR A 88 10.57 -7.38 -12.86
C THR A 88 9.08 -7.32 -12.54
N MET A 89 8.74 -6.85 -11.34
CA MET A 89 7.37 -6.72 -10.88
C MET A 89 6.70 -5.43 -11.36
N LEU A 90 7.46 -4.44 -11.85
CA LEU A 90 6.91 -3.18 -12.36
C LEU A 90 5.94 -3.46 -13.52
N ALA A 91 4.67 -3.12 -13.32
CA ALA A 91 3.67 -3.31 -14.36
C ALA A 91 4.02 -2.53 -15.62
N THR A 92 3.95 -3.23 -16.73
CA THR A 92 3.75 -2.70 -18.07
C THR A 92 2.37 -3.16 -18.50
N PRO A 93 1.32 -2.31 -18.35
CA PRO A 93 -0.05 -2.76 -18.45
C PRO A 93 -0.35 -3.49 -19.76
N GLY A 94 -0.88 -4.72 -19.64
CA GLY A 94 -1.19 -5.59 -20.78
C GLY A 94 0.02 -6.28 -21.42
N ILE A 95 1.22 -6.19 -20.82
CA ILE A 95 2.45 -6.83 -21.30
C ILE A 95 3.09 -7.69 -20.19
N SER A 96 3.39 -7.10 -19.03
CA SER A 96 4.19 -7.78 -18.00
C SER A 96 4.08 -7.11 -16.63
N GLY A 97 4.60 -7.78 -15.60
CA GLY A 97 4.70 -7.25 -14.24
C GLY A 97 3.46 -7.55 -13.40
N THR A 98 3.69 -7.58 -12.08
CA THR A 98 2.74 -8.03 -11.07
C THR A 98 2.51 -6.99 -9.98
N SER A 99 2.85 -5.73 -10.20
CA SER A 99 2.69 -4.66 -9.21
C SER A 99 2.55 -3.33 -9.89
N HIS A 100 1.81 -2.41 -9.26
CA HIS A 100 1.74 -1.03 -9.73
C HIS A 100 3.15 -0.45 -9.89
N ARG A 101 3.39 0.25 -11.00
CA ARG A 101 4.70 0.84 -11.29
C ARG A 101 5.01 1.98 -10.30
N TRP A 102 6.25 2.06 -9.79
CA TRP A 102 6.68 3.04 -8.77
C TRP A 102 7.88 3.89 -9.19
N ASP A 103 8.07 4.04 -10.50
CA ASP A 103 9.14 4.81 -11.13
C ASP A 103 8.65 5.59 -12.37
N THR A 104 7.34 5.77 -12.51
CA THR A 104 6.73 6.40 -13.69
C THR A 104 6.13 7.76 -13.37
N ALA A 105 6.29 8.70 -14.30
CA ALA A 105 5.65 10.00 -14.22
C ALA A 105 4.14 9.90 -14.48
N MET A 106 3.37 10.72 -13.76
CA MET A 106 1.99 11.03 -14.11
C MET A 106 1.93 11.93 -15.34
N PRO A 107 0.83 11.91 -16.12
CA PRO A 107 0.65 12.82 -17.25
C PRO A 107 0.81 14.29 -16.84
N THR A 108 1.48 15.07 -17.66
CA THR A 108 1.73 16.51 -17.43
C THR A 108 0.74 17.40 -18.18
N ALA A 109 0.25 16.95 -19.34
CA ALA A 109 -0.79 17.62 -20.10
C ALA A 109 -2.17 17.30 -19.52
N PRO A 110 -3.15 18.24 -19.60
CA PRO A 110 -4.53 17.98 -19.23
C PRO A 110 -5.07 16.70 -19.86
N THR A 111 -5.90 15.99 -19.11
CA THR A 111 -6.39 14.67 -19.50
C THR A 111 -7.91 14.65 -19.63
N THR A 112 -8.40 13.69 -20.40
CA THR A 112 -9.81 13.46 -20.68
C THR A 112 -10.26 12.10 -20.15
N PRO A 113 -11.57 11.83 -20.10
CA PRO A 113 -12.08 10.51 -19.75
C PRO A 113 -11.60 9.35 -20.62
N THR A 114 -11.03 9.61 -21.81
CA THR A 114 -10.44 8.59 -22.71
C THR A 114 -8.92 8.47 -22.58
N SER A 115 -8.31 9.24 -21.67
CA SER A 115 -6.88 9.19 -21.41
C SER A 115 -6.45 7.82 -20.92
N GLN A 116 -5.23 7.43 -21.30
CA GLN A 116 -4.69 6.11 -21.03
C GLN A 116 -4.81 5.75 -19.55
N TYR A 117 -5.34 4.56 -19.29
CA TYR A 117 -5.58 4.04 -17.94
C TYR A 117 -6.55 4.87 -17.08
N GLY A 118 -7.32 5.79 -17.66
CA GLY A 118 -8.25 6.68 -16.96
C GLY A 118 -7.55 7.65 -16.00
N LEU A 119 -6.29 7.99 -16.30
CA LEU A 119 -5.46 8.86 -15.47
C LEU A 119 -5.87 10.32 -15.60
N LYS A 120 -5.79 11.04 -14.47
CA LYS A 120 -5.72 12.50 -14.44
C LYS A 120 -4.30 13.00 -14.65
N ALA A 121 -4.14 14.20 -15.17
CA ALA A 121 -2.85 14.88 -15.13
C ALA A 121 -2.49 15.21 -13.67
N ALA A 122 -1.19 15.26 -13.35
CA ALA A 122 -0.74 15.63 -12.01
C ALA A 122 -1.26 17.01 -11.56
N SER A 123 -1.41 17.94 -12.51
CA SER A 123 -1.96 19.28 -12.30
C SER A 123 -3.45 19.25 -11.90
N GLU A 124 -4.21 18.26 -12.36
CA GLU A 124 -5.66 18.11 -12.20
C GLU A 124 -6.06 17.31 -10.94
N LEU A 125 -5.09 16.76 -10.21
CA LEU A 125 -5.35 16.08 -8.95
C LEU A 125 -5.87 17.07 -7.89
N PRO A 126 -6.75 16.63 -6.97
CA PRO A 126 -7.16 17.44 -5.83
C PRO A 126 -5.96 17.85 -4.96
N THR A 127 -6.03 19.02 -4.32
CA THR A 127 -5.03 19.40 -3.31
C THR A 127 -5.19 18.52 -2.08
N GLY A 128 -4.31 17.52 -1.95
CA GLY A 128 -4.34 16.54 -0.87
C GLY A 128 -2.96 15.92 -0.61
N ALA A 129 -2.91 14.99 0.34
CA ALA A 129 -1.65 14.36 0.78
C ALA A 129 -0.94 13.63 -0.37
N LEU A 130 -1.70 12.99 -1.27
CA LEU A 130 -1.14 12.32 -2.46
C LEU A 130 -0.54 13.33 -3.44
N LYS A 131 -1.28 14.36 -3.87
CA LYS A 131 -0.75 15.39 -4.78
C LYS A 131 0.48 16.10 -4.21
N SER A 132 0.44 16.47 -2.93
CA SER A 132 1.57 17.12 -2.26
C SER A 132 2.81 16.22 -2.29
N ARG A 133 2.64 14.93 -1.97
CA ARG A 133 3.78 14.00 -1.97
C ARG A 133 4.28 13.68 -3.38
N LEU A 134 3.38 13.55 -4.34
CA LEU A 134 3.70 13.36 -5.75
C LEU A 134 4.53 14.54 -6.31
N GLY A 135 4.15 15.78 -5.95
CA GLY A 135 4.90 16.98 -6.32
C GLY A 135 6.32 17.01 -5.75
N ALA A 136 6.54 16.46 -4.54
CA ALA A 136 7.88 16.32 -3.95
C ALA A 136 8.80 15.37 -4.72
N TYR A 137 8.25 14.57 -5.65
CA TYR A 137 8.97 13.65 -6.52
C TYR A 137 8.82 13.99 -8.00
N ASN A 138 8.65 15.27 -8.35
CA ASN A 138 8.54 15.73 -9.73
C ASN A 138 7.42 15.01 -10.53
N ASN A 139 6.31 14.73 -9.85
CA ASN A 139 5.18 13.98 -10.39
C ASN A 139 5.48 12.53 -10.79
N VAL A 140 6.56 11.94 -10.26
CA VAL A 140 6.87 10.52 -10.37
C VAL A 140 6.20 9.76 -9.22
N ILE A 141 5.39 8.76 -9.58
CA ILE A 141 4.81 7.82 -8.62
C ILE A 141 5.95 7.03 -7.98
N THR A 142 5.97 6.95 -6.65
CA THR A 142 6.93 6.16 -5.89
C THR A 142 6.27 5.58 -4.63
N CYS A 143 6.94 4.71 -3.90
CA CYS A 143 6.39 3.99 -2.75
C CYS A 143 5.74 4.93 -1.73
N SER A 144 6.43 6.01 -1.38
CA SER A 144 5.91 6.97 -0.40
C SER A 144 4.81 7.88 -0.95
N VAL A 145 4.45 7.85 -2.24
CA VAL A 145 3.22 8.52 -2.68
C VAL A 145 2.03 7.80 -2.03
N CYS A 146 1.95 6.49 -2.17
CA CYS A 146 0.88 5.67 -1.60
C CYS A 146 1.04 5.42 -0.10
N HIS A 147 2.28 5.20 0.34
CA HIS A 147 2.57 4.87 1.74
C HIS A 147 3.06 6.08 2.55
N ASN A 148 2.60 6.19 3.79
CA ASN A 148 3.15 7.09 4.78
C ASN A 148 4.04 6.32 5.76
N GLN A 149 5.33 6.34 5.47
CA GLN A 149 6.36 5.64 6.25
C GLN A 149 6.57 6.20 7.66
N HIS A 150 5.81 7.22 8.07
CA HIS A 150 5.84 7.79 9.42
C HIS A 150 4.47 7.70 10.12
N GLY A 151 3.45 7.06 9.52
CA GLY A 151 2.10 7.11 10.07
C GLY A 151 1.12 6.09 9.50
N GLN A 152 0.28 5.57 10.39
CA GLN A 152 -0.69 4.49 10.10
C GLN A 152 -2.16 4.90 10.21
N ALA A 153 -2.43 6.22 10.30
CA ALA A 153 -3.75 6.76 10.62
C ALA A 153 -4.82 6.50 9.55
N SER A 154 -4.42 6.42 8.28
CA SER A 154 -5.36 6.26 7.17
C SER A 154 -5.96 4.87 7.11
N THR A 155 -7.26 4.77 6.88
CA THR A 155 -8.01 3.51 6.82
C THR A 155 -7.71 2.75 5.52
N PRO A 156 -7.31 1.47 5.59
CA PRO A 156 -7.04 0.66 4.42
C PRO A 156 -8.31 0.07 3.81
N TRP A 157 -8.21 -0.33 2.54
CA TRP A 157 -9.22 -1.16 1.88
C TRP A 157 -9.44 -2.50 2.57
N ASP A 158 -8.37 -3.08 3.12
CA ASP A 158 -8.42 -4.34 3.87
C ASP A 158 -9.32 -4.18 5.11
N PRO A 159 -10.53 -4.78 5.12
CA PRO A 159 -11.47 -4.62 6.21
C PRO A 159 -11.03 -5.33 7.51
N TYR A 160 -9.96 -6.13 7.47
CA TYR A 160 -9.39 -6.84 8.63
C TYR A 160 -8.06 -6.27 9.08
N ALA A 161 -7.51 -5.28 8.35
CA ALA A 161 -6.33 -4.60 8.83
C ALA A 161 -6.65 -3.94 10.17
N PRO A 162 -5.81 -4.17 11.20
CA PRO A 162 -6.10 -3.64 12.52
C PRO A 162 -6.11 -2.11 12.51
N ALA A 163 -6.86 -1.50 13.42
CA ALA A 163 -6.88 -0.04 13.59
C ALA A 163 -5.47 0.54 13.81
N SER A 164 -4.58 -0.24 14.43
CA SER A 164 -3.17 0.05 14.63
C SER A 164 -2.37 -1.25 14.80
N GLY A 165 -1.07 -1.23 14.50
CA GLY A 165 -0.19 -2.37 14.77
C GLY A 165 -0.14 -3.40 13.65
N ASN A 166 0.47 -4.57 13.93
CA ASN A 166 0.95 -5.52 12.92
C ASN A 166 -0.13 -5.90 11.89
N GLY A 167 0.17 -5.74 10.60
CA GLY A 167 -0.78 -5.98 9.50
C GLY A 167 -1.47 -4.72 8.95
N ARG A 168 -1.19 -3.53 9.51
CA ARG A 168 -1.63 -2.25 8.93
C ARG A 168 -0.77 -1.87 7.70
N HIS A 169 -1.38 -1.17 6.75
CA HIS A 169 -0.82 -0.94 5.40
C HIS A 169 -0.20 0.46 5.16
N PHE A 170 0.13 1.22 6.22
CA PHE A 170 0.76 2.56 6.16
C PHE A 170 0.26 3.49 5.06
N GLN A 171 -1.05 3.68 4.93
CA GLN A 171 -1.55 4.44 3.78
C GLN A 171 -1.42 5.94 4.01
N ARG A 172 -1.04 6.67 2.96
CA ARG A 172 -0.93 8.13 3.02
C ARG A 172 -2.28 8.82 3.09
N THR A 173 -3.28 8.23 2.47
CA THR A 173 -4.67 8.66 2.53
C THR A 173 -5.55 7.44 2.79
N SER A 174 -6.79 7.69 3.18
CA SER A 174 -7.81 6.66 3.36
C SER A 174 -8.06 5.94 2.04
N ASN A 175 -8.33 4.64 2.06
CA ASN A 175 -8.50 3.83 0.86
C ASN A 175 -9.59 2.75 0.99
N GLU A 176 -10.38 2.76 2.05
CA GLU A 176 -11.56 1.92 2.28
C GLU A 176 -12.68 2.09 1.25
N LEU A 177 -12.63 3.15 0.44
CA LEU A 177 -13.50 3.37 -0.71
C LEU A 177 -12.70 3.52 -2.02
N ASN A 178 -11.44 3.06 -2.05
CA ASN A 178 -10.47 3.27 -3.12
C ASN A 178 -10.09 4.74 -3.39
N GLN A 179 -10.18 5.63 -2.40
CA GLN A 179 -9.91 7.05 -2.61
C GLN A 179 -8.52 7.29 -3.20
N MET A 180 -7.50 6.52 -2.79
CA MET A 180 -6.15 6.62 -3.34
C MET A 180 -6.12 6.28 -4.83
N CYS A 181 -6.78 5.21 -5.25
CA CYS A 181 -6.84 4.81 -6.65
C CYS A 181 -7.66 5.81 -7.47
N GLU A 182 -8.79 6.26 -6.94
CA GLU A 182 -9.72 7.17 -7.61
C GLU A 182 -9.18 8.60 -7.74
N GLU A 183 -8.20 9.02 -6.93
CA GLU A 183 -7.56 10.32 -7.12
C GLU A 183 -6.78 10.36 -8.45
N CYS A 184 -5.91 9.36 -8.70
CA CYS A 184 -5.11 9.30 -9.91
C CYS A 184 -5.89 8.75 -11.11
N HIS A 185 -6.69 7.69 -10.89
CA HIS A 185 -7.48 7.03 -11.93
C HIS A 185 -8.94 7.50 -11.93
N ALA A 186 -9.15 8.81 -11.76
CA ALA A 186 -10.49 9.38 -11.54
C ALA A 186 -11.48 9.05 -12.66
N TYR A 187 -11.01 8.87 -13.91
CA TYR A 187 -11.89 8.54 -15.03
C TYR A 187 -12.31 7.07 -15.06
N ARG A 188 -11.74 6.21 -14.20
CA ARG A 188 -12.25 4.84 -14.01
C ARG A 188 -13.49 4.79 -13.12
N LYS A 189 -13.68 5.79 -12.23
CA LYS A 189 -14.89 5.93 -11.41
C LYS A 189 -16.10 6.08 -12.34
N ALA A 190 -17.09 5.19 -12.21
CA ALA A 190 -18.21 4.85 -13.12
C ALA A 190 -19.01 5.94 -13.90
N ALA A 191 -18.58 7.19 -14.04
CA ALA A 191 -19.35 8.22 -14.71
C ALA A 191 -18.45 9.16 -15.52
N THR A 192 -18.05 8.75 -16.73
CA THR A 192 -17.97 9.66 -17.90
C THR A 192 -17.61 8.98 -19.24
N SER A 193 -17.02 7.79 -19.26
CA SER A 193 -16.54 7.20 -20.53
C SER A 193 -16.33 5.67 -20.54
N GLY A 194 -16.71 4.95 -19.49
CA GLY A 194 -16.62 3.49 -19.50
C GLY A 194 -17.54 2.93 -20.58
N THR A 195 -16.98 2.47 -21.70
CA THR A 195 -17.70 1.64 -22.65
C THR A 195 -18.25 0.44 -21.90
N ASP A 196 -19.56 0.28 -21.97
CA ASP A 196 -20.26 -0.80 -21.30
C ASP A 196 -19.60 -2.14 -21.62
N VAL A 197 -19.04 -2.79 -20.60
CA VAL A 197 -18.39 -4.12 -20.72
C VAL A 197 -19.43 -5.22 -20.94
N ARG A 198 -20.73 -4.86 -20.89
CA ARG A 198 -21.83 -5.78 -21.21
C ARG A 198 -21.74 -6.35 -22.62
N THR A 199 -21.00 -5.72 -23.54
CA THR A 199 -20.79 -6.25 -24.89
C THR A 199 -19.30 -6.51 -25.12
N TYR A 200 -18.90 -7.77 -25.28
CA TYR A 200 -17.59 -8.13 -25.78
C TYR A 200 -17.57 -7.85 -27.29
N ASP A 201 -16.80 -6.85 -27.71
CA ASP A 201 -16.66 -6.44 -29.11
C ASP A 201 -15.19 -6.54 -29.59
N GLU A 202 -14.42 -7.41 -28.93
CA GLU A 202 -12.98 -7.62 -29.16
C GLU A 202 -12.11 -6.38 -28.87
N THR A 203 -12.69 -5.26 -28.43
CA THR A 203 -11.95 -4.10 -27.96
C THR A 203 -11.66 -4.21 -26.46
N LYS A 204 -10.49 -3.70 -26.03
CA LYS A 204 -10.14 -3.65 -24.61
C LYS A 204 -11.04 -2.64 -23.89
N LYS A 205 -12.06 -3.15 -23.21
CA LYS A 205 -12.95 -2.37 -22.32
C LYS A 205 -12.44 -2.38 -20.89
N SER A 206 -12.91 -1.43 -20.09
CA SER A 206 -12.68 -1.40 -18.65
C SER A 206 -14.04 -1.29 -17.94
N HIS A 207 -14.23 -2.06 -16.86
CA HIS A 207 -15.51 -2.06 -16.16
C HIS A 207 -15.69 -0.79 -15.32
N PRO A 208 -16.90 -0.22 -15.28
CA PRO A 208 -17.19 0.87 -14.37
C PRO A 208 -17.01 0.35 -12.93
N VAL A 209 -15.92 0.75 -12.29
CA VAL A 209 -15.74 0.59 -10.84
C VAL A 209 -16.69 1.56 -10.15
N VAL A 210 -17.34 1.17 -9.06
CA VAL A 210 -18.41 1.90 -8.32
C VAL A 210 -19.87 1.49 -8.64
N LYS A 211 -20.09 0.29 -9.19
CA LYS A 211 -21.43 -0.32 -9.32
C LYS A 211 -21.92 -0.92 -8.00
N ASN A 212 -23.19 -0.72 -7.68
CA ASN A 212 -23.86 -1.39 -6.57
C ASN A 212 -24.37 -2.76 -7.06
N LEU A 213 -23.93 -3.85 -6.42
CA LEU A 213 -24.37 -5.20 -6.78
C LEU A 213 -25.77 -5.52 -6.23
N THR A 214 -26.17 -4.91 -5.12
CA THR A 214 -27.45 -5.21 -4.44
C THR A 214 -28.65 -4.50 -5.05
N SER A 215 -28.44 -3.48 -5.89
CA SER A 215 -29.52 -2.88 -6.70
C SER A 215 -29.74 -3.57 -8.04
N ASP A 216 -28.74 -4.32 -8.54
CA ASP A 216 -28.77 -4.98 -9.85
C ASP A 216 -29.31 -6.43 -9.79
N VAL A 217 -29.55 -6.98 -8.58
CA VAL A 217 -30.12 -8.34 -8.37
C VAL A 217 -31.54 -8.54 -8.90
N ASN A 218 -32.30 -7.48 -9.19
CA ASN A 218 -33.66 -7.58 -9.74
C ASN A 218 -33.72 -7.50 -11.28
N ALA A 219 -32.57 -7.34 -11.96
CA ALA A 219 -32.50 -7.47 -13.40
C ALA A 219 -31.86 -8.82 -13.72
N ASN A 220 -32.54 -9.66 -14.51
CA ASN A 220 -32.02 -10.88 -15.15
C ASN A 220 -30.83 -10.60 -16.12
N GLN A 221 -29.87 -9.76 -15.72
CA GLN A 221 -28.80 -9.20 -16.53
C GLN A 221 -27.42 -9.47 -15.94
N PHE A 222 -27.28 -10.45 -15.03
CA PHE A 222 -26.00 -11.13 -14.87
C PHE A 222 -25.74 -11.96 -16.13
N VAL A 223 -25.24 -11.29 -17.18
CA VAL A 223 -24.67 -11.95 -18.35
C VAL A 223 -23.35 -12.54 -17.88
N GLY A 224 -23.42 -13.81 -17.46
CA GLY A 224 -22.35 -14.50 -16.77
C GLY A 224 -22.50 -14.39 -15.26
N ALA A 225 -23.03 -15.45 -14.65
CA ALA A 225 -22.55 -15.96 -13.39
C ALA A 225 -21.14 -15.42 -13.03
N ALA A 226 -21.02 -14.46 -12.11
CA ALA A 226 -19.74 -14.22 -11.44
C ALA A 226 -19.24 -15.59 -11.00
N PRO A 227 -18.02 -16.04 -11.38
CA PRO A 227 -17.67 -17.45 -11.58
C PRO A 227 -18.44 -18.33 -10.61
N LEU A 228 -19.64 -18.75 -11.05
CA LEU A 228 -20.46 -19.58 -10.20
C LEU A 228 -19.66 -20.87 -10.19
N GLU A 229 -19.39 -21.35 -8.99
CA GLU A 229 -18.74 -22.63 -8.81
C GLU A 229 -19.43 -23.67 -9.69
N SER A 230 -18.68 -24.67 -10.16
CA SER A 230 -19.25 -25.72 -10.99
C SER A 230 -20.50 -26.29 -10.31
N ALA A 231 -21.45 -26.78 -11.11
CA ALA A 231 -22.79 -27.22 -10.67
C ALA A 231 -22.84 -28.27 -9.54
N LEU A 232 -21.68 -28.71 -9.04
CA LEU A 232 -21.48 -29.60 -7.91
C LEU A 232 -21.46 -28.87 -6.56
N TRP A 233 -21.35 -27.54 -6.53
CA TRP A 233 -21.31 -26.72 -5.31
C TRP A 233 -22.55 -25.82 -5.26
N ASN A 234 -23.13 -25.66 -4.07
CA ASN A 234 -24.57 -25.43 -3.85
C ASN A 234 -25.18 -24.08 -4.32
N TYR A 235 -24.51 -23.30 -5.17
CA TYR A 235 -24.95 -21.98 -5.64
C TYR A 235 -25.39 -21.03 -4.51
N SER A 236 -24.96 -21.26 -3.26
CA SER A 236 -25.34 -20.39 -2.15
C SER A 236 -24.70 -19.02 -2.35
N PRO A 237 -25.47 -17.93 -2.17
CA PRO A 237 -24.90 -16.60 -2.17
C PRO A 237 -23.77 -16.52 -1.13
N GLN A 238 -22.62 -15.96 -1.51
CA GLN A 238 -21.52 -15.65 -0.59
C GLN A 238 -21.98 -14.53 0.35
N THR A 239 -22.64 -14.91 1.45
CA THR A 239 -23.42 -13.95 2.24
C THR A 239 -22.59 -13.19 3.28
N THR A 240 -21.39 -13.65 3.63
CA THR A 240 -20.70 -13.08 4.81
C THR A 240 -19.18 -13.12 4.82
N ALA A 241 -18.50 -13.82 3.90
CA ALA A 241 -17.05 -13.93 4.00
C ALA A 241 -16.31 -12.76 3.36
N PRO A 242 -15.34 -12.19 4.07
CA PRO A 242 -14.35 -11.34 3.47
C PRO A 242 -13.35 -12.12 2.61
N ARG A 243 -12.50 -11.38 1.87
CA ARG A 243 -11.39 -11.91 1.08
C ARG A 243 -10.66 -13.01 1.82
N TYR A 244 -10.44 -14.13 1.15
CA TYR A 244 -9.56 -15.19 1.63
C TYR A 244 -9.96 -15.88 2.94
N HIS A 245 -11.22 -15.76 3.34
CA HIS A 245 -11.78 -16.51 4.47
C HIS A 245 -13.01 -17.32 4.04
N GLU A 246 -13.30 -18.39 4.78
CA GLU A 246 -14.42 -19.26 4.47
C GLU A 246 -15.73 -18.49 4.63
N GLY A 247 -16.53 -18.49 3.56
CA GLY A 247 -17.93 -18.12 3.62
C GLY A 247 -18.62 -19.10 4.54
N GLY A 248 -19.27 -18.60 5.61
CA GLY A 248 -20.23 -19.44 6.30
C GLY A 248 -21.16 -20.08 5.26
N GLY A 249 -21.31 -21.41 5.32
CA GLY A 249 -22.04 -22.16 4.28
C GLY A 249 -21.32 -23.38 3.69
N GLY A 250 -20.15 -23.76 4.19
CA GLY A 250 -19.41 -24.94 3.72
C GLY A 250 -18.56 -24.71 2.47
N ASP A 251 -18.51 -23.47 1.97
CA ASP A 251 -17.58 -23.04 0.93
C ASP A 251 -16.21 -22.75 1.54
N THR A 252 -15.22 -23.56 1.15
CA THR A 252 -13.82 -23.45 1.58
C THR A 252 -12.94 -22.72 0.55
N ASN A 253 -13.50 -22.37 -0.61
CA ASN A 253 -12.78 -21.78 -1.73
C ASN A 253 -12.60 -20.27 -1.57
N LYS A 254 -11.66 -19.91 -0.70
CA LYS A 254 -11.27 -18.55 -0.34
C LYS A 254 -10.99 -17.56 -1.49
N THR A 255 -10.71 -18.02 -2.71
CA THR A 255 -10.35 -17.17 -3.86
C THR A 255 -11.56 -16.69 -4.68
N ASN A 256 -12.75 -17.22 -4.42
CA ASN A 256 -13.97 -16.87 -5.17
C ASN A 256 -14.77 -15.69 -4.55
N ASN A 257 -14.38 -15.16 -3.38
CA ASN A 257 -15.13 -14.14 -2.63
C ASN A 257 -14.81 -12.70 -3.11
N ILE A 258 -15.81 -12.00 -3.67
CA ILE A 258 -15.67 -10.57 -4.02
C ILE A 258 -15.82 -9.70 -2.78
N VAL A 259 -14.82 -8.86 -2.49
CA VAL A 259 -14.87 -7.87 -1.40
C VAL A 259 -15.58 -6.62 -1.85
N LEU A 260 -16.59 -6.19 -1.11
CA LEU A 260 -17.32 -4.95 -1.37
C LEU A 260 -16.89 -3.85 -0.40
N ASP A 261 -17.10 -2.60 -0.82
CA ASP A 261 -16.94 -1.47 0.11
C ASP A 261 -18.04 -1.45 1.18
N SER A 262 -17.93 -0.52 2.14
CA SER A 262 -18.92 -0.34 3.21
C SER A 262 -20.33 0.01 2.73
N SER A 263 -20.50 0.34 1.44
CA SER A 263 -21.77 0.61 0.77
C SER A 263 -22.19 -0.52 -0.18
N SER A 264 -21.61 -1.71 -0.05
CA SER A 264 -21.89 -2.90 -0.86
C SER A 264 -21.61 -2.73 -2.36
N LYS A 265 -20.63 -1.90 -2.73
CA LYS A 265 -20.25 -1.66 -4.12
C LYS A 265 -18.93 -2.34 -4.48
N VAL A 266 -18.83 -2.75 -5.73
CA VAL A 266 -17.55 -3.19 -6.33
C VAL A 266 -16.68 -1.98 -6.62
N ARG A 267 -15.39 -2.13 -6.30
CA ARG A 267 -14.33 -1.13 -6.47
C ARG A 267 -13.11 -1.79 -7.12
N CYS A 268 -12.11 -1.00 -7.53
CA CYS A 268 -10.85 -1.51 -8.10
C CYS A 268 -10.23 -2.62 -7.23
N LEU A 269 -10.05 -2.38 -5.94
CA LEU A 269 -9.51 -3.34 -4.97
C LEU A 269 -10.46 -4.47 -4.55
N SER A 270 -11.70 -4.49 -5.04
CA SER A 270 -12.55 -5.68 -4.95
C SER A 270 -11.90 -6.83 -5.72
N CYS A 271 -11.42 -6.55 -6.94
CA CYS A 271 -10.90 -7.55 -7.87
C CYS A 271 -9.38 -7.50 -8.04
N HIS A 272 -8.76 -6.32 -7.93
CA HIS A 272 -7.32 -6.15 -8.14
C HIS A 272 -6.56 -6.04 -6.81
N GLY A 273 -5.33 -6.50 -6.75
CA GLY A 273 -4.35 -6.04 -5.77
C GLY A 273 -3.40 -5.02 -6.39
N ILE A 274 -2.71 -4.28 -5.52
CA ILE A 274 -1.77 -3.21 -5.91
C ILE A 274 -0.35 -3.78 -6.09
N HIS A 275 -0.03 -4.84 -5.35
CA HIS A 275 1.23 -5.56 -5.38
C HIS A 275 0.96 -7.06 -5.50
N TYR A 276 1.88 -7.78 -6.16
CA TYR A 276 1.77 -9.22 -6.46
C TYR A 276 0.48 -9.62 -7.18
N THR A 277 -0.17 -8.68 -7.85
CA THR A 277 -1.31 -8.93 -8.73
C THR A 277 -0.89 -8.57 -10.15
N ASP A 278 -1.12 -9.49 -11.05
CA ASP A 278 -0.77 -9.34 -12.44
C ASP A 278 -1.47 -8.15 -13.12
N SER A 279 -0.80 -7.64 -14.16
CA SER A 279 -1.28 -6.51 -14.95
C SER A 279 -1.79 -6.93 -16.34
N SER A 280 -2.00 -8.22 -16.56
CA SER A 280 -2.44 -8.78 -17.85
C SER A 280 -3.47 -9.89 -17.66
N SER A 281 -4.44 -9.98 -18.57
CA SER A 281 -5.51 -11.00 -18.55
C SER A 281 -5.06 -12.44 -18.84
N GLY A 282 -3.75 -12.67 -19.00
CA GLY A 282 -3.17 -13.97 -19.36
C GLY A 282 -2.48 -14.68 -18.18
N THR A 283 -2.60 -14.15 -16.98
CA THR A 283 -1.92 -14.63 -15.78
C THR A 283 -2.93 -14.87 -14.66
N VAL A 284 -2.53 -15.67 -13.67
CA VAL A 284 -3.39 -16.00 -12.53
C VAL A 284 -3.35 -14.83 -11.56
N ASP A 285 -4.50 -14.21 -11.30
CA ASP A 285 -4.67 -13.19 -10.26
C ASP A 285 -4.08 -13.74 -8.94
N GLY A 286 -3.07 -13.05 -8.41
CA GLY A 286 -2.42 -13.43 -7.15
C GLY A 286 -3.32 -13.16 -5.94
N PRO A 287 -3.27 -14.01 -4.89
CA PRO A 287 -3.97 -13.79 -3.62
C PRO A 287 -3.46 -12.55 -2.86
#